data_AF-A0A7V2SID9-F1
#
_entry.id   AF-A0A7V2SID9-F1
#
_cell.length_a   1.000
_cell.length_b   1.000
_cell.length_c   1.000
_cell.angle_alpha   90.00
_cell.angle_beta   90.00
_cell.angle_gamma   90.00
#
_symmetry.space_group_name_H-M   'P 1'
#
loop_
_entity.id
_entity.type
_entity.pdbx_description
1 polymer ?
#
loop_
_entity_poly.entity_id
_entity_poly.type
_entity_poly.pdbx_seq_one_letter_code
_entity_poly.pdbx_strand_id
1 'polypeptide(L)'
;MLLQLFSLPVLVLMKYGYLALFIWSVLEGEIGLMLTGWLVSRGEVFTFEGAFAVAVAGAFLGDNAVFLFGRLFERRAMAWLGRSSWKKERVLAWFRKWGSSLIVFERFIYGTHIPALLTIGMSGYPYLKFLFFDILGIVLWAATFLTIGYEFGQQAINLVLFIQKNFVLVLFVGILFFTIFYALRSQNGNEGEPQ
;
A
#
# COMPACT_ATOMS: atom_id res chain seq x y z
N MET A 1 5.98 19.36 -13.77
CA MET A 1 4.95 18.32 -14.02
C MET A 1 5.03 17.17 -13.01
N LEU A 2 6.18 16.49 -12.84
CA LEU A 2 6.33 15.38 -11.87
C LEU A 2 6.10 15.78 -10.39
N LEU A 3 6.57 16.96 -9.98
CA LEU A 3 6.34 17.48 -8.62
C LEU A 3 4.87 17.75 -8.31
N GLN A 4 4.08 18.15 -9.31
CA GLN A 4 2.64 18.39 -9.12
C GLN A 4 1.88 17.08 -8.88
N LEU A 5 2.27 16.00 -9.58
CA LEU A 5 1.64 14.69 -9.46
C LEU A 5 1.82 14.08 -8.06
N PHE A 6 2.98 14.33 -7.45
CA PHE A 6 3.26 13.96 -6.05
C PHE A 6 2.49 14.82 -5.03
N SER A 7 2.24 16.09 -5.34
CA SER A 7 1.54 17.02 -4.42
C SER A 7 0.03 16.89 -4.43
N LEU A 8 -0.57 16.38 -5.52
CA LEU A 8 -2.03 16.31 -5.67
C LEU A 8 -2.72 15.51 -4.55
N PRO A 9 -2.28 14.29 -4.19
CA PRO A 9 -2.90 13.52 -3.11
C PRO A 9 -2.85 14.27 -1.78
N VAL A 10 -1.72 14.91 -1.48
CA VAL A 10 -1.54 15.71 -0.26
C VAL A 10 -2.49 16.90 -0.25
N LEU A 11 -2.61 17.65 -1.34
CA LEU A 11 -3.52 18.78 -1.46
C LEU A 11 -4.99 18.36 -1.27
N VAL A 12 -5.37 17.21 -1.83
CA VAL A 12 -6.72 16.65 -1.66
C VAL A 12 -6.96 16.27 -0.20
N LEU A 13 -6.00 15.62 0.47
CA LEU A 13 -6.08 15.29 1.89
C LEU A 13 -6.15 16.54 2.77
N MET A 14 -5.37 17.58 2.47
CA MET A 14 -5.40 18.83 3.22
C MET A 14 -6.72 19.59 3.01
N LYS A 15 -7.28 19.57 1.79
CA LYS A 15 -8.49 20.30 1.45
C LYS A 15 -9.77 19.61 1.95
N TYR A 16 -9.85 18.29 1.83
CA TYR A 16 -11.06 17.52 2.14
C TYR A 16 -10.94 16.65 3.39
N GLY A 17 -9.76 16.59 4.03
CA GLY A 17 -9.54 15.95 5.31
C GLY A 17 -10.01 14.50 5.36
N TYR A 18 -10.77 14.19 6.41
CA TYR A 18 -11.33 12.86 6.66
C TYR A 18 -12.17 12.31 5.50
N LEU A 19 -12.85 13.16 4.72
CA LEU A 19 -13.63 12.69 3.57
C LEU A 19 -12.71 12.14 2.47
N ALA A 20 -11.63 12.84 2.17
CA ALA A 20 -10.64 12.35 1.21
C ALA A 20 -10.00 11.05 1.68
N LEU A 21 -9.62 10.97 2.96
CA LEU A 21 -9.08 9.75 3.55
C LEU A 21 -10.07 8.59 3.47
N PHE A 22 -11.35 8.82 3.76
CA PHE A 22 -12.39 7.80 3.68
C PHE A 22 -12.50 7.23 2.26
N ILE A 23 -12.67 8.11 1.26
CA ILE A 23 -12.77 7.70 -0.14
C ILE A 23 -11.50 6.98 -0.60
N TRP A 24 -10.33 7.47 -0.18
CA TRP A 24 -9.07 6.83 -0.48
C TRP A 24 -8.98 5.42 0.13
N SER A 25 -9.47 5.25 1.35
CA SER A 25 -9.45 3.97 2.05
C SER A 25 -10.46 2.98 1.47
N VAL A 26 -11.58 3.46 0.92
CA VAL A 26 -12.53 2.63 0.14
C VAL A 26 -11.91 2.14 -1.17
N LEU A 27 -11.16 3.00 -1.87
CA LEU A 27 -10.49 2.66 -3.13
C LEU A 27 -9.21 1.85 -2.92
N GLU A 28 -8.75 1.80 -1.67
CA GLU A 28 -7.50 1.20 -1.22
C GLU A 28 -6.24 1.78 -1.84
N GLY A 29 -5.50 2.55 -1.05
CA GLY A 29 -4.13 2.90 -1.40
C GLY A 29 -3.30 3.17 -0.15
N GLU A 30 -2.23 2.39 0.01
CA GLU A 30 -1.26 2.46 1.10
C GLU A 30 -0.62 3.85 1.15
N ILE A 31 -0.35 4.43 -0.02
CA ILE A 31 0.26 5.76 -0.17
C ILE A 31 -0.59 6.83 0.50
N GLY A 32 -1.91 6.84 0.31
CA GLY A 32 -2.76 7.87 0.90
C GLY A 32 -2.79 7.80 2.42
N LEU A 33 -2.76 6.58 2.98
CA LEU A 33 -2.70 6.38 4.42
C LEU A 33 -1.32 6.76 5.00
N MET A 34 -0.23 6.44 4.31
CA MET A 34 1.12 6.89 4.68
C MET A 34 1.25 8.42 4.63
N LEU A 35 0.72 9.06 3.58
CA LEU A 35 0.68 10.53 3.47
C LEU A 35 -0.17 11.15 4.59
N THR A 36 -1.28 10.51 4.94
CA THR A 36 -2.11 10.92 6.08
C THR A 36 -1.32 10.81 7.38
N GLY A 37 -0.58 9.73 7.61
CA GLY A 37 0.30 9.58 8.78
C GLY A 37 1.32 10.70 8.88
N TRP A 38 1.92 11.10 7.76
CA TRP A 38 2.83 12.27 7.72
C TRP A 38 2.12 13.58 8.08
N LEU A 39 0.88 13.80 7.60
CA LEU A 39 0.10 14.98 7.98
C LEU A 39 -0.28 14.97 9.47
N VAL A 40 -0.53 13.79 10.06
CA VAL A 40 -0.71 13.62 11.51
C VAL A 40 0.57 14.00 12.26
N SER A 41 1.75 13.59 11.79
CA SER A 41 3.04 13.92 12.45
C SER A 41 3.34 15.41 12.47
N ARG A 42 2.78 16.16 11.51
CA ARG A 42 2.88 17.62 11.44
C ARG A 42 1.86 18.36 12.30
N GLY A 43 0.96 17.64 12.98
CA GLY A 43 -0.12 18.24 13.77
C GLY A 43 -1.13 19.02 12.92
N GLU A 44 -1.32 18.59 11.66
CA GLU A 44 -2.21 19.28 10.72
C GLU A 44 -3.65 18.72 10.79
N VAL A 45 -4.25 18.45 9.63
CA VAL A 45 -5.68 18.18 9.41
C VAL A 45 -6.23 16.95 10.17
N PHE A 46 -5.36 16.09 10.68
CA PHE A 46 -5.74 14.78 11.21
C PHE A 46 -5.14 14.53 12.61
N THR A 47 -5.96 13.96 13.50
CA THR A 47 -5.47 13.19 14.65
C THR A 47 -5.19 11.74 14.26
N PHE A 48 -4.30 11.07 15.00
CA PHE A 48 -3.96 9.67 14.72
C PHE A 48 -5.18 8.76 14.86
N GLU A 49 -5.94 8.91 15.95
CA GLU A 49 -7.12 8.11 16.26
C GLU A 49 -8.23 8.33 15.23
N GLY A 50 -8.44 9.59 14.82
CA GLY A 50 -9.43 9.93 13.80
C GLY A 50 -9.04 9.35 12.44
N ALA A 51 -7.77 9.50 12.04
CA ALA A 51 -7.30 8.97 10.76
C ALA A 51 -7.41 7.45 10.72
N PHE A 52 -7.01 6.78 11.81
CA PHE A 52 -7.13 5.35 11.98
C PHE A 52 -8.60 4.89 11.87
N ALA A 53 -9.51 5.50 12.63
CA ALA A 53 -10.92 5.11 12.62
C ALA A 53 -11.58 5.29 11.25
N VAL A 54 -11.30 6.41 10.57
CA VAL A 54 -11.84 6.68 9.22
C VAL A 54 -11.24 5.75 8.18
N ALA A 55 -9.95 5.45 8.26
CA ALA A 55 -9.31 4.51 7.35
C ALA A 55 -9.90 3.10 7.51
N VAL A 56 -10.06 2.64 8.76
CA VAL A 56 -10.70 1.36 9.07
C VAL A 56 -12.12 1.30 8.51
N ALA A 57 -12.93 2.35 8.72
CA ALA A 57 -14.30 2.40 8.23
C ALA A 57 -14.38 2.39 6.69
N GLY A 58 -13.51 3.14 6.02
CA GLY A 58 -13.46 3.19 4.55
C GLY A 58 -13.03 1.85 3.94
N ALA A 59 -11.94 1.28 4.47
CA ALA A 59 -11.45 -0.03 4.05
C ALA A 59 -12.51 -1.11 4.26
N PHE A 60 -13.12 -1.16 5.45
CA PHE A 60 -14.21 -2.10 5.75
C PHE A 60 -15.35 -2.04 4.72
N LEU A 61 -15.76 -0.83 4.33
CA LEU A 61 -16.82 -0.67 3.34
C LEU A 61 -16.39 -1.15 1.94
N GLY A 62 -15.17 -0.82 1.53
CA GLY A 62 -14.59 -1.27 0.25
C GLY A 62 -14.47 -2.79 0.18
N ASP A 63 -13.89 -3.40 1.21
CA ASP A 63 -13.61 -4.82 1.29
C ASP A 63 -14.92 -5.64 1.27
N ASN A 64 -15.92 -5.19 2.03
CA ASN A 64 -17.25 -5.78 2.01
C ASN A 64 -17.94 -5.63 0.65
N ALA A 65 -17.81 -4.49 -0.02
CA ALA A 65 -18.38 -4.28 -1.35
C ALA A 65 -17.76 -5.24 -2.37
N VAL A 66 -16.43 -5.41 -2.36
CA VAL A 66 -15.72 -6.34 -3.26
C VAL A 66 -16.10 -7.78 -2.96
N PHE A 67 -16.10 -8.19 -1.68
CA PHE A 67 -16.48 -9.53 -1.26
C PHE A 67 -17.92 -9.88 -1.67
N LEU A 68 -18.87 -8.99 -1.37
CA LEU A 68 -20.28 -9.18 -1.72
C LEU A 68 -20.49 -9.16 -3.23
N PHE A 69 -19.74 -8.34 -3.97
CA PHE A 69 -19.75 -8.38 -5.43
C PHE A 69 -19.30 -9.74 -5.97
N GLY A 70 -18.23 -10.31 -5.41
CA GLY A 70 -17.79 -11.68 -5.70
C GLY A 70 -18.88 -12.71 -5.42
N ARG A 71 -19.58 -12.59 -4.29
CA ARG A 71 -20.63 -13.54 -3.89
C ARG A 71 -21.90 -13.44 -4.73
N LEU A 72 -22.38 -12.23 -4.99
CA LEU A 72 -23.68 -12.00 -5.63
C LEU A 72 -23.58 -12.04 -7.17
N PHE A 73 -22.42 -11.69 -7.73
CA PHE A 73 -22.22 -11.55 -9.17
C PHE A 73 -21.07 -12.41 -9.69
N GLU A 74 -21.03 -13.69 -9.30
CA GLU A 74 -19.95 -14.63 -9.60
C GLU A 74 -19.49 -14.60 -11.07
N ARG A 75 -20.42 -14.63 -12.04
CA ARG A 75 -20.08 -14.57 -13.47
C ARG A 75 -19.34 -13.28 -13.86
N ARG A 76 -19.74 -12.13 -13.31
CA ARG A 76 -19.11 -10.83 -13.59
C ARG A 76 -17.76 -10.71 -12.87
N ALA A 77 -17.70 -11.18 -11.63
CA ALA A 77 -16.44 -11.27 -10.87
C ALA A 77 -15.43 -12.18 -11.58
N MET A 78 -15.87 -13.34 -12.09
CA MET A 78 -15.05 -14.21 -12.92
C MET A 78 -14.63 -13.57 -14.24
N ALA A 79 -15.48 -12.78 -14.90
CA ALA A 79 -15.08 -12.06 -16.11
C ALA A 79 -14.02 -10.98 -15.83
N TRP A 80 -14.13 -10.28 -14.69
CA TRP A 80 -13.15 -9.30 -14.25
C TRP A 80 -11.79 -9.95 -13.93
N LEU A 81 -11.81 -11.08 -13.21
CA LEU A 81 -10.62 -11.89 -12.93
C LEU A 81 -10.07 -12.59 -14.18
N GLY A 82 -10.94 -13.03 -15.09
CA GLY A 82 -10.64 -13.83 -16.26
C GLY A 82 -9.83 -13.12 -17.34
N ARG A 83 -9.67 -11.80 -17.26
CA ARG A 83 -8.64 -11.07 -18.02
C ARG A 83 -7.21 -11.44 -17.59
N SER A 84 -7.04 -12.20 -16.50
CA SER A 84 -5.76 -12.74 -16.03
C SER A 84 -5.99 -14.05 -15.24
N SER A 85 -6.21 -15.17 -15.94
CA SER A 85 -6.41 -16.51 -15.35
C SER A 85 -5.36 -16.90 -14.29
N TRP A 86 -4.11 -16.45 -14.51
CA TRP A 86 -2.99 -16.60 -13.57
C TRP A 86 -3.26 -16.09 -12.15
N LYS A 87 -4.04 -15.00 -12.01
CA LYS A 87 -4.33 -14.42 -10.69
C LYS A 87 -5.27 -15.30 -9.86
N LYS A 88 -6.27 -15.92 -10.48
CA LYS A 88 -7.25 -16.78 -9.79
C LYS A 88 -6.60 -18.05 -9.23
N GLU A 89 -5.82 -18.75 -10.05
CA GLU A 89 -5.16 -20.00 -9.64
C GLU A 89 -4.17 -19.77 -8.51
N ARG A 90 -3.41 -18.67 -8.57
CA ARG A 90 -2.46 -18.27 -7.54
C ARG A 90 -3.15 -17.97 -6.20
N VAL A 91 -4.25 -17.20 -6.23
CA VAL A 91 -5.06 -16.91 -5.04
C VAL A 91 -5.64 -18.19 -4.45
N LEU A 92 -6.19 -19.09 -5.27
CA LEU A 92 -6.72 -20.38 -4.79
C LEU A 92 -5.63 -21.29 -4.21
N ALA A 93 -4.43 -21.30 -4.80
CA ALA A 93 -3.30 -22.04 -4.25
C ALA A 93 -2.88 -21.49 -2.88
N TRP A 94 -2.83 -20.16 -2.74
CA TRP A 94 -2.55 -19.52 -1.46
C TRP A 94 -3.66 -19.75 -0.44
N PHE A 95 -4.92 -19.70 -0.84
CA PHE A 95 -6.04 -19.95 0.07
C PHE A 95 -6.02 -21.39 0.58
N ARG A 96 -5.64 -22.36 -0.26
CA ARG A 96 -5.42 -23.75 0.17
C ARG A 96 -4.26 -23.90 1.17
N LYS A 97 -3.21 -23.09 1.03
CA LYS A 97 -2.03 -23.13 1.91
C LYS A 97 -2.23 -22.40 3.24
N TRP A 98 -2.84 -21.21 3.19
CA TRP A 98 -2.91 -20.28 4.33
C TRP A 98 -4.31 -20.18 4.94
N GLY A 99 -5.34 -20.71 4.27
CA GLY A 99 -6.71 -20.70 4.74
C GLY A 99 -7.22 -19.27 5.00
N SER A 100 -7.95 -19.12 6.11
CA SER A 100 -8.51 -17.84 6.56
C SER A 100 -7.46 -16.78 6.86
N SER A 101 -6.24 -17.16 7.19
CA SER A 101 -5.13 -16.23 7.44
C SER A 101 -4.78 -15.43 6.18
N LEU A 102 -5.07 -15.95 4.98
CA LEU A 102 -4.88 -15.21 3.74
C LEU A 102 -5.66 -13.90 3.71
N ILE A 103 -6.82 -13.83 4.38
CA ILE A 103 -7.73 -12.67 4.47
C ILE A 103 -7.14 -11.53 5.34
N VAL A 104 -6.07 -11.82 6.08
CA VAL A 104 -5.35 -10.81 6.85
C VAL A 104 -4.15 -10.26 6.07
N PHE A 105 -3.52 -11.11 5.24
CA PHE A 105 -2.20 -10.86 4.67
C PHE A 105 -2.21 -10.47 3.19
N GLU A 106 -3.32 -10.64 2.48
CA GLU A 106 -3.46 -10.28 1.07
C GLU A 106 -3.20 -8.78 0.82
N ARG A 107 -3.48 -7.92 1.81
CA ARG A 107 -3.21 -6.47 1.74
C ARG A 107 -1.73 -6.12 1.72
N PHE A 108 -0.88 -7.01 2.19
CA PHE A 108 0.57 -6.80 2.22
C PHE A 108 1.27 -7.35 0.97
N ILE A 109 0.53 -8.04 0.10
CA ILE A 109 1.05 -8.59 -1.15
C ILE A 109 0.46 -7.81 -2.32
N TYR A 110 1.33 -7.06 -2.99
CA TYR A 110 0.94 -6.15 -4.07
C TYR A 110 0.08 -6.82 -5.14
N GLY A 111 -1.08 -6.21 -5.43
CA GLY A 111 -1.99 -6.63 -6.48
C GLY A 111 -2.81 -7.89 -6.19
N THR A 112 -2.82 -8.36 -4.94
CA THR A 112 -3.51 -9.61 -4.55
C THR A 112 -4.81 -9.40 -3.79
N HIS A 113 -4.97 -8.25 -3.13
CA HIS A 113 -6.14 -7.97 -2.28
C HIS A 113 -7.48 -8.11 -3.01
N ILE A 114 -7.76 -7.27 -4.02
CA ILE A 114 -9.05 -7.33 -4.75
C ILE A 114 -9.27 -8.74 -5.35
N PRO A 115 -8.29 -9.38 -6.03
CA PRO A 115 -8.47 -10.75 -6.49
C PRO A 115 -8.76 -11.78 -5.39
N ALA A 116 -8.15 -11.64 -4.23
CA ALA A 116 -8.39 -12.49 -3.07
C ALA A 116 -9.82 -12.34 -2.59
N LEU A 117 -10.26 -11.12 -2.29
CA LEU A 117 -11.62 -10.85 -1.83
C LEU A 117 -12.69 -11.35 -2.80
N LEU A 118 -12.51 -11.10 -4.10
CA LEU A 118 -13.43 -11.62 -5.13
C LEU A 118 -13.47 -13.16 -5.12
N THR A 119 -12.31 -13.81 -5.06
CA THR A 119 -12.22 -15.28 -5.06
C THR A 119 -12.87 -15.88 -3.82
N ILE A 120 -12.64 -15.30 -2.65
CA ILE A 120 -13.22 -15.73 -1.38
C ILE A 120 -14.74 -15.50 -1.42
N GLY A 121 -15.21 -14.35 -1.91
CA GLY A 121 -16.63 -14.05 -2.07
C GLY A 121 -17.35 -15.06 -2.97
N MET A 122 -16.75 -15.41 -4.11
CA MET A 122 -17.27 -16.42 -5.04
C MET A 122 -17.27 -17.84 -4.46
N SER A 123 -16.38 -18.15 -3.51
CA SER A 123 -16.21 -19.52 -2.99
C SER A 123 -17.32 -19.99 -2.03
N GLY A 124 -18.26 -19.12 -1.67
CA GLY A 124 -19.28 -19.42 -0.66
C GLY A 124 -18.74 -19.39 0.78
N TYR A 125 -17.53 -18.87 1.00
CA TYR A 125 -16.92 -18.76 2.32
C TYR A 125 -17.83 -18.01 3.31
N PRO A 126 -17.98 -18.46 4.59
CA PRO A 126 -18.94 -17.86 5.52
C PRO A 126 -18.67 -16.37 5.80
N TYR A 127 -19.72 -15.54 5.71
CA TYR A 127 -19.58 -14.08 5.82
C TYR A 127 -19.02 -13.62 7.17
N LEU A 128 -19.52 -14.18 8.27
CA LEU A 128 -19.07 -13.78 9.61
C LEU A 128 -17.60 -14.14 9.87
N LYS A 129 -17.14 -15.28 9.31
CA LYS A 129 -15.72 -15.62 9.36
C LYS A 129 -14.91 -14.63 8.52
N PHE A 130 -15.38 -14.29 7.32
CA PHE A 130 -14.73 -13.30 6.48
C PHE A 130 -14.56 -11.98 7.24
N LEU A 131 -15.66 -11.42 7.76
CA LEU A 131 -15.67 -10.17 8.52
C LEU A 131 -14.64 -10.15 9.65
N PHE A 132 -14.54 -11.24 10.41
CA PHE A 132 -13.59 -11.31 11.51
C PHE A 132 -12.14 -11.18 11.04
N PHE A 133 -11.74 -11.94 10.02
CA PHE A 133 -10.36 -11.88 9.51
C PHE A 133 -10.09 -10.59 8.73
N ASP A 134 -11.09 -10.10 7.99
CA ASP A 134 -11.04 -8.83 7.26
C ASP A 134 -10.80 -7.65 8.21
N ILE A 135 -11.56 -7.55 9.31
CA ILE A 135 -11.35 -6.50 10.32
C ILE A 135 -9.95 -6.57 10.93
N LEU A 136 -9.43 -7.78 11.21
CA LEU A 136 -8.05 -7.94 11.69
C LEU A 136 -7.04 -7.43 10.66
N GLY A 137 -7.23 -7.76 9.38
CA GLY A 137 -6.42 -7.28 8.26
C GLY A 137 -6.46 -5.76 8.12
N ILE A 138 -7.66 -5.17 8.13
CA ILE A 138 -7.90 -3.73 8.06
C ILE A 138 -7.19 -3.00 9.21
N VAL A 139 -7.36 -3.48 10.45
CA VAL A 139 -6.75 -2.87 11.63
C VAL A 139 -5.22 -2.95 11.57
N LEU A 140 -4.68 -4.12 11.21
CA LEU A 140 -3.23 -4.32 11.08
C LEU A 140 -2.65 -3.44 9.97
N TRP A 141 -3.32 -3.39 8.82
CA TRP A 141 -2.95 -2.53 7.68
C TRP A 141 -2.98 -1.06 8.08
N ALA A 142 -4.08 -0.60 8.67
CA ALA A 142 -4.25 0.79 9.08
C ALA A 142 -3.19 1.21 10.08
N ALA A 143 -2.95 0.39 11.12
CA ALA A 143 -1.92 0.65 12.11
C ALA A 143 -0.53 0.69 11.47
N THR A 144 -0.22 -0.26 10.57
CA THR A 144 1.10 -0.35 9.93
C THR A 144 1.39 0.88 9.08
N PHE A 145 0.53 1.19 8.09
CA PHE A 145 0.84 2.24 7.12
C PHE A 145 0.65 3.64 7.69
N LEU A 146 -0.29 3.84 8.62
CA LEU A 146 -0.44 5.13 9.31
C LEU A 146 0.76 5.39 10.22
N THR A 147 1.24 4.39 10.96
CA THR A 147 2.44 4.52 11.82
C THR A 147 3.70 4.73 10.98
N ILE A 148 3.86 3.99 9.87
CA ILE A 148 4.96 4.22 8.93
C ILE A 148 4.90 5.68 8.44
N GLY A 149 3.74 6.17 8.02
CA GLY A 149 3.56 7.56 7.61
C GLY A 149 3.95 8.57 8.69
N TYR A 150 3.51 8.32 9.93
CA TYR A 150 3.77 9.17 11.08
C TYR A 150 5.27 9.23 11.44
N GLU A 151 5.90 8.07 11.60
CA GLU A 151 7.31 7.95 12.00
C GLU A 151 8.27 8.37 10.88
N PHE A 152 8.05 7.89 9.65
CA PHE A 152 8.86 8.31 8.50
C PHE A 152 8.62 9.77 8.15
N GLY A 153 7.44 10.30 8.42
CA GLY A 153 7.15 11.72 8.29
C GLY A 153 8.08 12.57 9.17
N GLN A 154 8.20 12.18 10.43
CA GLN A 154 9.09 12.83 11.40
C GLN A 154 10.57 12.67 11.02
N GLN A 155 10.96 11.47 10.59
CA GLN A 155 12.34 11.18 10.19
C GLN A 155 12.72 11.82 8.85
N ALA A 156 11.79 11.93 7.90
CA ALA A 156 12.01 12.60 6.62
C ALA A 156 12.21 14.10 6.81
N ILE A 157 11.50 14.73 7.75
CA ILE A 157 11.76 16.13 8.13
C ILE A 157 13.18 16.26 8.69
N ASN A 158 13.57 15.37 9.61
CA ASN A 158 14.92 15.36 10.17
C ASN A 158 16.00 15.08 9.12
N LEU A 159 15.73 14.21 8.17
CA LEU A 159 16.61 13.88 7.05
C LEU A 159 16.72 15.06 6.08
N VAL A 160 15.63 15.74 5.77
CA VAL A 160 15.64 16.95 4.92
C VAL A 160 16.40 18.08 5.62
N LEU A 161 16.18 18.29 6.91
CA LEU A 161 16.95 19.26 7.70
C LEU A 161 18.44 18.87 7.77
N PHE A 162 18.74 17.58 7.90
CA PHE A 162 20.10 17.05 7.87
C PHE A 162 20.76 17.24 6.50
N ILE A 163 20.05 16.95 5.40
CA ILE A 163 20.52 17.14 4.02
C ILE A 163 20.71 18.62 3.74
N GLN A 164 19.80 19.50 4.16
CA GLN A 164 19.97 20.95 3.98
C GLN A 164 21.18 21.46 4.76
N LYS A 165 21.36 21.00 6.01
CA LYS A 165 22.48 21.41 6.86
C LYS A 165 23.82 20.84 6.38
N ASN A 166 23.82 19.66 5.75
CA ASN A 166 25.01 18.92 5.32
C ASN A 166 25.04 18.68 3.80
N PHE A 167 24.49 19.62 3.02
CA PHE A 167 24.26 19.46 1.58
C PHE A 167 25.53 19.06 0.81
N VAL A 168 26.66 19.67 1.16
CA VAL A 168 27.98 19.40 0.56
C VAL A 168 28.44 17.96 0.83
N LEU A 169 28.20 17.44 2.03
CA LEU A 169 28.58 16.07 2.43
C LEU A 169 27.76 15.03 1.66
N VAL A 170 26.45 15.26 1.51
CA VAL A 170 25.53 14.35 0.80
C VAL A 170 25.88 14.28 -0.70
N LEU A 171 26.21 15.43 -1.31
CA LEU A 171 26.71 15.48 -2.69
C LEU A 171 28.01 14.69 -2.84
N PHE A 172 28.95 14.86 -1.91
CA PHE A 172 30.23 14.17 -1.94
C PHE A 172 30.07 12.64 -1.86
N VAL A 173 29.22 12.14 -0.94
CA VAL A 173 28.91 10.71 -0.81
C VAL A 173 28.19 10.19 -2.05
N GLY A 174 27.26 10.95 -2.62
CA GLY A 174 26.56 10.58 -3.86
C GLY A 174 27.51 10.43 -5.06
N ILE A 175 28.46 11.36 -5.22
CA ILE A 175 29.49 11.29 -6.27
C ILE A 175 30.39 10.07 -6.05
N LEU A 176 30.88 9.84 -4.83
CA LEU A 176 31.69 8.68 -4.48
C LEU A 176 30.97 7.36 -4.80
N PHE A 177 29.71 7.24 -4.39
CA PHE A 177 28.89 6.06 -4.66
C PHE A 177 28.69 5.83 -6.16
N PHE A 178 28.39 6.90 -6.92
CA PHE A 178 28.25 6.82 -8.37
C PHE A 178 29.55 6.38 -9.06
N THR A 179 30.70 6.90 -8.61
CA THR A 179 32.01 6.58 -9.18
C THR A 179 32.39 5.12 -8.90
N ILE A 180 32.17 4.65 -7.67
CA ILE A 180 32.42 3.26 -7.26
C ILE A 180 31.48 2.31 -8.03
N PHE A 181 30.19 2.64 -8.13
CA PHE A 181 29.22 1.85 -8.90
C PHE A 181 29.62 1.73 -10.37
N TYR A 182 30.09 2.83 -10.99
CA TYR A 182 30.54 2.82 -12.38
C TYR A 182 31.84 2.01 -12.57
N ALA A 183 32.78 2.12 -11.63
CA ALA A 183 34.03 1.35 -11.64
C ALA A 183 33.77 -0.16 -11.51
N LEU A 184 32.86 -0.58 -10.62
CA LEU A 184 32.47 -1.99 -10.46
C LEU A 184 31.74 -2.53 -11.69
N ARG A 185 30.92 -1.69 -12.36
CA ARG A 185 30.25 -2.08 -13.60
C ARG A 185 31.21 -2.17 -14.80
N SER A 186 32.27 -1.36 -14.81
CA SER A 186 33.31 -1.42 -15.83
C SER A 186 34.19 -2.67 -15.73
N GLN A 187 34.38 -3.24 -14.52
CA GLN A 187 35.15 -4.47 -14.34
C GLN A 187 34.38 -5.71 -14.83
N ASN A 188 33.07 -5.77 -14.59
CA ASN A 188 32.23 -6.88 -15.07
C ASN A 188 31.99 -6.89 -16.60
N GLY A 189 32.40 -5.85 -17.33
CA GLY A 189 32.30 -5.77 -18.80
C GLY A 189 33.52 -6.30 -19.55
N ASN A 190 34.63 -6.60 -18.87
CA ASN A 190 35.90 -7.01 -19.49
C ASN A 190 36.22 -8.52 -19.39
N GLU A 191 35.36 -9.35 -18.80
CA GLU A 191 35.56 -10.80 -18.66
C GLU A 191 34.87 -11.63 -19.77
N GLY A 192 34.49 -11.00 -20.89
CA GLY A 192 33.54 -11.55 -21.87
C GLY A 192 34.06 -11.92 -23.27
N GLU A 193 35.37 -12.02 -23.53
CA GLU A 193 35.88 -12.64 -24.77
C GLU A 193 37.09 -13.56 -24.49
N PRO A 194 36.90 -14.89 -24.44
CA PRO A 194 37.99 -15.83 -24.59
C PRO A 194 38.36 -15.96 -26.07
N GLN A 195 39.63 -15.67 -26.39
CA GLN A 195 40.28 -16.05 -27.66
C GLN A 195 40.54 -17.55 -27.72
#